data_AF-F4BPI5-F1
#
_entry.id   AF-F4BPI5-F1
#
_cell.length_a   1.000
_cell.length_b   1.000
_cell.length_c   1.000
_cell.angle_alpha   90.00
_cell.angle_beta   90.00
_cell.angle_gamma   90.00
#
_symmetry.space_group_name_H-M   'P 1'
#
loop_
_entity.id
_entity.type
_entity.pdbx_description
1 polymer ?
#
loop_
_entity_poly.entity_id
_entity_poly.type
_entity_poly.pdbx_seq_one_letter_code
_entity_poly.pdbx_strand_id
1 'polypeptide(L)'
;MKLQKYLFFYELFSKVEGKSYSLDYLKGYENGPVFSEVYGDYTYRIDEFEPNVDVNGNLEIEKDIAQKASFLAQILTKKELSNLTHEMNIWKAKEKDIEKGIKNVPLDEEDFNDNDEYITKNLKDLYSNEFINSVNVINIADKSFVVSKEDFYKLNSIQKDTLELLSNEELDNPVYISIGDEGELLVD
;
A
#
# COMPACT_ATOMS: atom_id res chain seq x y z
N MET A 1 -6.57 -2.06 7.13
CA MET A 1 -6.03 -2.96 6.10
C MET A 1 -4.97 -2.30 5.23
N LYS A 2 -5.25 -1.20 4.48
CA LYS A 2 -4.20 -0.49 3.69
C LYS A 2 -2.98 -0.08 4.54
N LEU A 3 -3.18 0.39 5.78
CA LEU A 3 -2.09 0.67 6.73
C LEU A 3 -1.19 -0.55 6.99
N GLN A 4 -1.77 -1.72 7.19
CA GLN A 4 -1.00 -2.96 7.44
C GLN A 4 -0.19 -3.36 6.21
N LYS A 5 -0.75 -3.13 5.01
CA LYS A 5 -0.04 -3.36 3.73
C LYS A 5 1.07 -2.34 3.52
N TYR A 6 0.84 -1.08 3.86
CA TYR A 6 1.87 -0.04 3.86
C TYR A 6 3.05 -0.44 4.76
N LEU A 7 2.79 -0.81 6.02
CA LEU A 7 3.84 -1.23 6.95
C LEU A 7 4.58 -2.45 6.42
N PHE A 8 3.85 -3.45 5.95
CA PHE A 8 4.45 -4.67 5.39
C PHE A 8 5.39 -4.36 4.22
N PHE A 9 4.97 -3.57 3.24
CA PHE A 9 5.83 -3.19 2.13
C PHE A 9 6.97 -2.25 2.56
N TYR A 10 6.77 -1.39 3.55
CA TYR A 10 7.85 -0.57 4.11
C TYR A 10 8.96 -1.43 4.71
N GLU A 11 8.61 -2.43 5.53
CA GLU A 11 9.59 -3.32 6.16
C GLU A 11 10.30 -4.19 5.12
N LEU A 12 9.58 -4.72 4.11
CA LEU A 12 10.19 -5.51 3.06
C LEU A 12 11.10 -4.68 2.14
N PHE A 13 10.70 -3.47 1.77
CA PHE A 13 11.55 -2.55 1.01
C PHE A 13 12.81 -2.18 1.81
N SER A 14 12.67 -1.92 3.11
CA SER A 14 13.81 -1.68 4.00
C SER A 14 14.75 -2.89 4.04
N LYS A 15 14.21 -4.11 4.15
CA LYS A 15 15.00 -5.35 4.14
C LYS A 15 15.83 -5.51 2.87
N VAL A 16 15.22 -5.38 1.68
CA VAL A 16 15.95 -5.60 0.41
C VAL A 16 16.97 -4.51 0.10
N GLU A 17 16.84 -3.33 0.71
CA GLU A 17 17.79 -2.23 0.61
C GLU A 17 18.89 -2.28 1.68
N GLY A 18 18.88 -3.30 2.56
CA GLY A 18 19.84 -3.42 3.66
C GLY A 18 19.69 -2.32 4.72
N LYS A 19 18.48 -1.75 4.87
CA LYS A 19 18.13 -0.77 5.90
C LYS A 19 17.64 -1.46 7.16
N SER A 20 17.40 -0.69 8.23
CA SER A 20 16.76 -1.20 9.43
C SER A 20 15.32 -1.64 9.11
N TYR A 21 14.97 -2.87 9.50
CA TYR A 21 13.62 -3.41 9.36
C TYR A 21 13.28 -4.29 10.57
N SER A 22 11.99 -4.54 10.79
CA SER A 22 11.49 -5.56 11.72
C SER A 22 10.23 -6.22 11.17
N LEU A 23 10.21 -7.55 11.22
CA LEU A 23 9.01 -8.37 10.98
C LEU A 23 8.44 -8.92 12.29
N ASP A 24 8.85 -8.36 13.43
CA ASP A 24 8.35 -8.76 14.73
C ASP A 24 6.84 -8.59 14.81
N TYR A 25 6.18 -9.56 15.45
CA TYR A 25 4.72 -9.58 15.59
C TYR A 25 3.94 -9.60 14.26
N LEU A 26 4.59 -9.94 13.14
CA LEU A 26 3.90 -10.18 11.89
C LEU A 26 3.09 -11.48 11.96
N LYS A 27 1.81 -11.39 11.62
CA LYS A 27 0.84 -12.48 11.66
C LYS A 27 0.13 -12.64 10.32
N GLY A 28 -0.13 -13.89 9.95
CA GLY A 28 -0.88 -14.28 8.77
C GLY A 28 -2.37 -14.33 9.07
N TYR A 29 -3.15 -13.66 8.22
CA TYR A 29 -4.60 -13.71 8.18
C TYR A 29 -5.08 -13.94 6.74
N GLU A 30 -6.38 -14.22 6.59
CA GLU A 30 -7.04 -14.44 5.29
C GLU A 30 -6.87 -13.27 4.32
N ASN A 31 -6.76 -12.03 4.83
CA ASN A 31 -6.53 -10.84 4.01
C ASN A 31 -5.04 -10.44 3.95
N GLY A 32 -4.15 -11.40 4.18
CA GLY A 32 -2.69 -11.27 4.16
C GLY A 32 -2.04 -10.85 5.49
N PRO A 33 -0.76 -10.43 5.44
CA PRO A 33 0.04 -10.12 6.64
C PRO A 33 -0.47 -8.90 7.42
N VAL A 34 -0.35 -8.95 8.76
CA VAL A 34 -0.74 -7.91 9.72
C VAL A 34 0.25 -7.88 10.89
N PHE A 35 0.75 -6.70 11.25
CA PHE A 35 1.48 -6.45 12.49
C PHE A 35 0.49 -6.37 13.65
N SER A 36 0.45 -7.42 14.48
CA SER A 36 -0.62 -7.57 15.46
C SER A 36 -0.62 -6.51 16.57
N GLU A 37 0.57 -6.02 16.97
CA GLU A 37 0.66 -4.95 17.97
C GLU A 37 0.11 -3.63 17.44
N VAL A 38 0.58 -3.20 16.26
CA VAL A 38 0.11 -1.97 15.61
C VAL A 38 -1.39 -2.05 15.31
N TYR A 39 -1.88 -3.22 14.87
CA TYR A 39 -3.31 -3.42 14.68
C TYR A 39 -4.08 -3.27 15.99
N GLY A 40 -3.58 -3.86 17.08
CA GLY A 40 -4.20 -3.77 18.40
C GLY A 40 -4.28 -2.34 18.92
N ASP A 41 -3.17 -1.60 18.83
CA ASP A 41 -3.09 -0.20 19.27
C ASP A 41 -4.01 0.70 18.47
N TYR A 42 -3.91 0.65 17.14
CA TYR A 42 -4.69 1.50 16.26
C TYR A 42 -6.19 1.20 16.31
N THR A 43 -6.58 -0.06 16.50
CA THR A 43 -7.99 -0.47 16.45
C THR A 43 -8.70 -0.30 17.79
N TYR A 44 -8.00 -0.56 18.90
CA TYR A 44 -8.64 -0.67 20.22
C TYR A 44 -8.12 0.32 21.26
N ARG A 45 -6.96 0.94 21.04
CA ARG A 45 -6.28 1.79 22.04
C ARG A 45 -5.81 3.12 21.47
N ILE A 46 -6.40 3.60 20.37
CA ILE A 46 -5.91 4.80 19.69
C ILE A 46 -5.87 6.03 20.60
N ASP A 47 -6.89 6.20 21.44
CA ASP A 47 -7.00 7.32 22.40
C ASP A 47 -5.92 7.28 23.49
N GLU A 48 -5.40 6.09 23.80
CA GLU A 48 -4.28 5.90 24.73
C GLU A 48 -2.94 5.98 24.00
N PHE A 49 -2.88 5.53 22.75
CA PHE A 49 -1.66 5.44 21.97
C PHE A 49 -1.21 6.80 21.44
N GLU A 50 -2.09 7.55 20.77
CA GLU A 50 -1.75 8.80 20.08
C GLU A 50 -1.09 9.87 20.99
N PRO A 51 -1.57 10.11 22.23
CA PRO A 51 -0.93 11.08 23.13
C PRO A 51 0.46 10.64 23.62
N ASN A 52 0.77 9.35 23.57
CA ASN A 52 2.02 8.76 24.05
C ASN A 52 3.04 8.54 22.93
N VAL A 53 2.71 8.88 21.68
CA VAL A 53 3.67 8.87 20.58
C VAL A 53 4.66 10.01 20.78
N ASP A 54 5.94 9.67 20.98
CA ASP A 54 7.01 10.67 21.03
C ASP A 54 7.29 11.22 19.64
N VAL A 55 6.55 12.25 19.25
CA VAL A 55 6.75 12.98 17.98
C VAL A 55 8.08 13.74 17.92
N ASN A 56 8.80 13.86 19.04
CA ASN A 56 10.14 14.46 19.11
C ASN A 56 11.25 13.41 19.15
N GLY A 57 10.89 12.12 19.14
CA GLY A 57 11.84 11.04 19.03
C GLY A 57 12.60 11.15 17.70
N ASN A 58 13.93 10.98 17.75
CA ASN A 58 14.75 10.82 16.54
C ASN A 58 14.49 9.41 15.96
N LEU A 59 13.30 9.19 15.40
CA LEU A 59 13.02 8.04 14.56
C LEU A 59 13.54 8.36 13.15
N GLU A 60 14.64 7.72 12.78
CA GLU A 60 15.18 7.81 11.42
C GLU A 60 14.30 6.97 10.49
N ILE A 61 13.33 7.61 9.84
CA ILE A 61 12.48 6.99 8.83
C ILE A 61 13.13 7.15 7.46
N GLU A 62 13.27 6.05 6.73
CA GLU A 62 13.73 6.04 5.34
C GLU A 62 12.63 6.61 4.43
N LYS A 63 12.64 7.93 4.23
CA LYS A 63 11.57 8.68 3.55
C LYS A 63 11.25 8.16 2.15
N ASP A 64 12.26 7.78 1.38
CA ASP A 64 12.08 7.26 0.03
C ASP A 64 11.35 5.90 0.05
N ILE A 65 11.69 5.05 1.02
CA ILE A 65 11.03 3.76 1.21
C ILE A 65 9.59 3.96 1.67
N ALA A 66 9.36 4.86 2.62
CA ALA A 66 8.03 5.23 3.08
C ALA A 66 7.17 5.78 1.93
N GLN A 67 7.74 6.64 1.09
CA GLN A 67 7.03 7.20 -0.06
C GLN A 67 6.63 6.11 -1.06
N LYS A 68 7.55 5.19 -1.40
CA LYS A 68 7.25 4.08 -2.33
C LYS A 68 6.20 3.11 -1.78
N ALA A 69 6.33 2.70 -0.51
CA ALA A 69 5.35 1.83 0.14
C ALA A 69 3.97 2.49 0.23
N SER A 70 3.94 3.80 0.56
CA SER A 70 2.71 4.58 0.62
C SER A 70 2.04 4.70 -0.74
N PHE A 71 2.82 4.98 -1.80
CA PHE A 71 2.28 5.07 -3.15
C PHE A 71 1.68 3.75 -3.61
N LEU A 72 2.38 2.62 -3.42
CA LEU A 72 1.86 1.28 -3.74
C LEU A 72 0.54 0.99 -3.02
N ALA A 73 0.47 1.28 -1.71
CA ALA A 73 -0.74 1.09 -0.92
C ALA A 73 -1.88 2.03 -1.33
N GLN A 74 -1.57 3.21 -1.89
CA GLN A 74 -2.56 4.15 -2.39
C GLN A 74 -3.15 3.69 -3.71
N ILE A 75 -2.34 3.30 -4.70
CA ILE A 75 -2.80 2.98 -6.05
C ILE A 75 -3.50 1.61 -6.16
N LEU A 76 -3.21 0.67 -5.26
CA LEU A 76 -3.85 -0.64 -5.25
C LEU A 76 -5.07 -0.66 -4.34
N THR A 77 -6.09 -1.43 -4.76
CA THR A 77 -7.27 -1.73 -3.94
C THR A 77 -6.90 -2.64 -2.76
N LYS A 78 -7.80 -2.75 -1.78
CA LYS A 78 -7.65 -3.70 -0.67
C LYS A 78 -7.50 -5.15 -1.20
N LYS A 79 -8.31 -5.52 -2.19
CA LYS A 79 -8.30 -6.86 -2.80
C LYS A 79 -6.99 -7.13 -3.52
N GLU A 80 -6.51 -6.19 -4.34
CA GLU A 80 -5.23 -6.33 -5.06
C GLU A 80 -4.05 -6.40 -4.10
N LEU A 81 -4.01 -5.57 -3.05
CA LEU A 81 -2.98 -5.66 -2.02
C LEU A 81 -3.03 -7.01 -1.29
N SER A 82 -4.21 -7.56 -1.03
CA SER A 82 -4.35 -8.89 -0.43
C SER A 82 -3.78 -9.96 -1.36
N ASN A 83 -4.24 -10.00 -2.61
CA ASN A 83 -3.79 -10.92 -3.63
C ASN A 83 -2.26 -10.84 -3.82
N LEU A 84 -1.73 -9.62 -3.93
CA LEU A 84 -0.29 -9.40 -4.06
C LEU A 84 0.49 -9.98 -2.87
N THR A 85 0.02 -9.76 -1.64
CA THR A 85 0.69 -10.35 -0.47
C THR A 85 0.52 -11.86 -0.38
N HIS A 86 -0.56 -12.43 -0.96
CA HIS A 86 -0.72 -13.88 -1.04
C HIS A 86 0.22 -14.48 -2.07
N GLU A 87 0.73 -13.72 -3.05
CA GLU A 87 1.73 -14.24 -3.98
C GLU A 87 3.11 -14.45 -3.34
N MET A 88 3.35 -13.83 -2.19
CA MET A 88 4.63 -13.86 -1.47
C MET A 88 4.76 -15.11 -0.60
N ASN A 89 5.93 -15.75 -0.62
CA ASN A 89 6.25 -16.95 0.13
C ASN A 89 6.11 -16.76 1.64
N ILE A 90 6.48 -15.59 2.17
CA ILE A 90 6.28 -15.28 3.59
C ILE A 90 4.83 -15.50 4.07
N TRP A 91 3.84 -15.33 3.19
CA TRP A 91 2.45 -15.69 3.48
C TRP A 91 2.12 -17.12 3.01
N LYS A 92 2.50 -17.50 1.77
CA LYS A 92 2.18 -18.83 1.19
C LYS A 92 2.70 -20.00 2.03
N ALA A 93 3.86 -19.86 2.66
CA ALA A 93 4.44 -20.89 3.53
C ALA A 93 3.49 -21.30 4.67
N LYS A 94 2.59 -20.40 5.08
CA LYS A 94 1.62 -20.60 6.15
C LYS A 94 0.16 -20.68 5.67
N GLU A 95 -0.08 -20.64 4.35
CA GLU A 95 -1.41 -20.59 3.73
C GLU A 95 -2.37 -21.64 4.29
N LYS A 96 -1.94 -22.90 4.32
CA LYS A 96 -2.76 -24.03 4.81
C LYS A 96 -3.30 -23.83 6.22
N ASP A 97 -2.51 -23.23 7.10
CA ASP A 97 -2.91 -23.02 8.50
C ASP A 97 -3.83 -21.80 8.63
N ILE A 98 -3.57 -20.76 7.83
CA ILE A 98 -4.42 -19.57 7.72
C ILE A 98 -5.81 -19.96 7.17
N GLU A 99 -5.87 -20.74 6.10
CA GLU A 99 -7.12 -21.20 5.47
C GLU A 99 -7.95 -22.12 6.37
N LYS A 100 -7.32 -22.84 7.30
CA LYS A 100 -8.03 -23.60 8.34
C LYS A 100 -8.61 -22.70 9.45
N GLY A 101 -8.40 -21.40 9.38
CA GLY A 101 -8.85 -20.44 10.38
C GLY A 101 -8.02 -20.46 11.68
N ILE A 102 -6.78 -20.96 11.63
CA ILE A 102 -5.87 -20.83 12.78
C ILE A 102 -5.60 -19.33 12.97
N LYS A 103 -5.83 -18.85 14.19
CA LYS A 103 -5.65 -17.43 14.52
C LYS A 103 -4.20 -17.13 14.86
N ASN A 104 -3.74 -15.94 14.50
CA ASN A 104 -2.42 -15.40 14.86
C ASN A 104 -1.27 -16.32 14.39
N VAL A 105 -1.37 -16.85 13.17
CA VAL A 105 -0.29 -17.65 12.58
C VAL A 105 0.95 -16.77 12.44
N PRO A 106 2.09 -17.08 13.08
CA PRO A 106 3.30 -16.31 12.91
C PRO A 106 3.78 -16.39 11.46
N LEU A 107 4.16 -15.24 10.89
CA LEU A 107 4.91 -15.19 9.63
C LEU A 107 6.34 -14.83 10.02
N ASP A 108 7.22 -15.80 9.95
CA ASP A 108 8.58 -15.66 10.46
C ASP A 108 9.51 -15.21 9.33
N GLU A 109 10.65 -14.59 9.67
CA GLU A 109 11.60 -14.13 8.67
C GLU A 109 12.15 -15.27 7.81
N GLU A 110 12.22 -16.48 8.37
CA GLU A 110 12.62 -17.70 7.67
C GLU A 110 11.64 -18.13 6.56
N ASP A 111 10.40 -17.61 6.58
CA ASP A 111 9.44 -17.82 5.50
C ASP A 111 9.70 -16.88 4.31
N PHE A 112 10.52 -15.82 4.45
CA PHE A 112 10.91 -14.94 3.36
C PHE A 112 12.02 -15.58 2.51
N ASN A 113 11.83 -15.65 1.19
CA ASN A 113 12.79 -16.31 0.28
C ASN A 113 13.17 -15.48 -0.96
N ASP A 114 13.97 -16.06 -1.86
CA ASP A 114 14.44 -15.41 -3.10
C ASP A 114 13.30 -14.89 -4.00
N ASN A 115 12.15 -15.58 -4.02
CA ASN A 115 10.98 -15.12 -4.77
C ASN A 115 10.39 -13.86 -4.14
N ASP A 116 10.36 -13.77 -2.81
CA ASP A 116 9.92 -12.56 -2.11
C ASP A 116 10.87 -11.40 -2.34
N GLU A 117 12.18 -11.65 -2.32
CA GLU A 117 13.18 -10.64 -2.65
C GLU A 117 12.98 -10.11 -4.08
N TYR A 118 12.75 -11.00 -5.05
CA TYR A 118 12.48 -10.64 -6.44
C TYR A 118 11.21 -9.78 -6.58
N ILE A 119 10.09 -10.23 -6.01
CA ILE A 119 8.81 -9.48 -6.04
C ILE A 119 9.01 -8.10 -5.38
N THR A 120 9.63 -8.08 -4.21
CA THR A 120 9.83 -6.86 -3.41
C THR A 120 10.66 -5.83 -4.16
N LYS A 121 11.78 -6.24 -4.78
CA LYS A 121 12.62 -5.34 -5.58
C LYS A 121 11.87 -4.76 -6.78
N ASN A 122 11.13 -5.60 -7.51
CA ASN A 122 10.34 -5.14 -8.66
C ASN A 122 9.24 -4.16 -8.25
N LEU A 123 8.54 -4.42 -7.14
CA LEU A 123 7.52 -3.51 -6.62
C LEU A 123 8.11 -2.17 -6.18
N LYS A 124 9.27 -2.20 -5.49
CA LYS A 124 9.97 -0.99 -5.04
C LYS A 124 10.36 -0.12 -6.24
N ASP A 125 10.80 -0.72 -7.33
CA ASP A 125 11.33 0.00 -8.50
C ASP A 125 10.30 0.22 -9.61
N LEU A 126 9.05 -0.19 -9.40
CA LEU A 126 7.95 -0.03 -10.35
C LEU A 126 7.71 1.45 -10.72
N TYR A 127 7.87 2.35 -9.75
CA TYR A 127 7.74 3.79 -9.94
C TYR A 127 8.97 4.53 -9.41
N SER A 128 9.42 5.52 -10.17
CA SER A 128 10.49 6.43 -9.72
C SER A 128 9.95 7.40 -8.67
N ASN A 129 10.82 7.88 -7.77
CA ASN A 129 10.44 8.91 -6.81
C ASN A 129 10.01 10.20 -7.53
N GLU A 130 10.60 10.50 -8.70
CA GLU A 130 10.19 11.65 -9.51
C GLU A 130 8.72 11.53 -9.95
N PHE A 131 8.32 10.35 -10.45
CA PHE A 131 6.94 10.09 -10.86
C PHE A 131 5.98 10.18 -9.66
N ILE A 132 6.30 9.52 -8.54
CA ILE A 132 5.47 9.56 -7.34
C ILE A 132 5.27 11.00 -6.86
N ASN A 133 6.31 11.83 -6.96
CA ASN A 133 6.25 13.24 -6.56
C ASN A 133 5.52 14.14 -7.57
N SER A 134 5.32 13.71 -8.82
CA SER A 134 4.66 14.52 -9.86
C SER A 134 3.15 14.28 -9.95
N VAL A 135 2.61 13.28 -9.26
CA VAL A 135 1.20 12.88 -9.33
C VAL A 135 0.45 13.05 -8.01
N ASN A 136 -0.87 13.03 -8.10
CA ASN A 136 -1.82 12.84 -7.00
C ASN A 136 -2.65 11.57 -7.27
N VAL A 137 -3.06 10.88 -6.21
CA VAL A 137 -3.94 9.71 -6.30
C VAL A 137 -5.31 10.07 -5.72
N ILE A 138 -6.35 9.95 -6.53
CA ILE A 138 -7.75 10.14 -6.10
C ILE A 138 -8.37 8.76 -5.93
N ASN A 139 -8.71 8.40 -4.69
CA ASN A 139 -9.39 7.13 -4.41
C ASN A 139 -10.90 7.35 -4.41
N ILE A 140 -11.63 6.70 -5.32
CA ILE A 140 -13.10 6.73 -5.38
C ILE A 140 -13.60 5.29 -5.46
N ALA A 141 -14.46 4.89 -4.51
CA ALA A 141 -14.89 3.51 -4.35
C ALA A 141 -13.69 2.53 -4.37
N ASP A 142 -13.68 1.57 -5.28
CA ASP A 142 -12.60 0.60 -5.48
C ASP A 142 -11.70 0.93 -6.69
N LYS A 143 -11.57 2.22 -7.04
CA LYS A 143 -10.64 2.70 -8.08
C LYS A 143 -9.69 3.77 -7.54
N SER A 144 -8.48 3.73 -8.06
CA SER A 144 -7.43 4.72 -7.79
C SER A 144 -7.11 5.42 -9.10
N PHE A 145 -7.45 6.71 -9.18
CA PHE A 145 -7.13 7.55 -10.33
C PHE A 145 -5.79 8.26 -10.08
N VAL A 146 -4.84 8.06 -10.98
CA VAL A 146 -3.52 8.71 -10.93
C VAL A 146 -3.54 9.87 -11.91
N VAL A 147 -3.30 11.08 -11.40
CA VAL A 147 -3.38 12.32 -12.17
C VAL A 147 -2.15 13.17 -11.89
N SER A 148 -1.62 13.86 -12.90
CA SER A 148 -0.54 14.81 -12.69
C SER A 148 -0.96 15.88 -11.66
N LYS A 149 -0.03 16.39 -10.86
CA LYS A 149 -0.34 17.49 -9.93
C LYS A 149 -0.85 18.72 -10.67
N GLU A 150 -0.33 18.98 -11.86
CA GLU A 150 -0.76 20.09 -12.69
C GLU A 150 -2.25 19.95 -13.08
N ASP A 151 -2.67 18.78 -13.55
CA ASP A 151 -4.05 18.56 -13.98
C ASP A 151 -5.00 18.40 -12.80
N PHE A 152 -4.53 17.85 -11.69
CA PHE A 152 -5.30 17.75 -10.45
C PHE A 152 -5.89 19.10 -10.03
N TYR A 153 -5.11 20.19 -10.12
CA TYR A 153 -5.57 21.53 -9.77
C TYR A 153 -6.50 22.17 -10.80
N LYS A 154 -6.55 21.63 -12.02
CA LYS A 154 -7.45 22.07 -13.10
C LYS A 154 -8.80 21.34 -13.10
N LEU A 155 -8.93 20.24 -12.34
CA LEU A 155 -10.17 19.45 -12.28
C LEU A 155 -11.38 20.29 -11.81
N ASN A 156 -12.34 20.45 -12.70
CA ASN A 156 -13.62 21.11 -12.41
C ASN A 156 -14.62 20.14 -11.76
N SER A 157 -15.78 20.64 -11.31
CA SER A 157 -16.79 19.82 -10.63
C SER A 157 -17.37 18.73 -11.54
N ILE A 158 -17.65 19.03 -12.79
CA ILE A 158 -18.21 18.07 -13.76
C ILE A 158 -17.25 16.91 -13.98
N GLN A 159 -15.95 17.19 -14.09
CA GLN A 159 -14.92 16.15 -14.23
C GLN A 159 -14.82 15.29 -12.96
N LYS A 160 -14.90 15.90 -11.77
CA LYS A 160 -14.91 15.15 -10.50
C LYS A 160 -16.13 14.23 -10.40
N ASP A 161 -17.32 14.71 -10.76
CA ASP A 161 -18.53 13.89 -10.83
C ASP A 161 -18.38 12.77 -11.87
N THR A 162 -17.67 13.04 -12.98
CA THR A 162 -17.36 12.02 -14.00
C THR A 162 -16.45 10.92 -13.45
N LEU A 163 -15.46 11.25 -12.59
CA LEU A 163 -14.63 10.23 -11.94
C LEU A 163 -15.45 9.31 -11.02
N GLU A 164 -16.52 9.81 -10.39
CA GLU A 164 -17.44 8.97 -9.62
C GLU A 164 -18.17 7.97 -10.51
N LEU A 165 -18.62 8.40 -11.69
CA LEU A 165 -19.23 7.51 -12.68
C LEU A 165 -18.22 6.45 -13.17
N LEU A 166 -17.04 6.89 -13.59
CA LEU A 166 -15.96 6.00 -14.07
C LEU A 166 -15.51 5.00 -13.00
N SER A 167 -15.63 5.32 -11.71
CA SER A 167 -15.29 4.39 -10.63
C SER A 167 -16.13 3.11 -10.63
N ASN A 168 -17.30 3.13 -11.29
CA ASN A 168 -18.20 1.99 -11.42
C ASN A 168 -18.02 1.22 -12.76
N GLU A 169 -17.18 1.72 -13.66
CA GLU A 169 -16.91 1.08 -14.95
C GLU A 169 -15.84 -0.02 -14.82
N GLU A 170 -15.84 -0.95 -15.78
CA GLU A 170 -14.83 -2.02 -15.88
C GLU A 170 -13.51 -1.49 -16.46
N LEU A 171 -12.80 -0.67 -15.68
CA LEU A 171 -11.46 -0.17 -16.00
C LEU A 171 -10.38 -0.96 -15.24
N ASP A 172 -9.17 -1.05 -15.77
CA ASP A 172 -8.04 -1.57 -15.00
C ASP A 172 -7.61 -0.57 -13.92
N ASN A 173 -7.09 -1.05 -12.78
CA ASN A 173 -6.64 -0.20 -11.68
C ASN A 173 -5.10 -0.27 -11.55
N PRO A 174 -4.40 0.87 -11.30
CA PRO A 174 -4.91 2.24 -11.28
C PRO A 174 -5.29 2.76 -12.66
N VAL A 175 -6.21 3.72 -12.69
CA VAL A 175 -6.65 4.40 -13.91
C VAL A 175 -5.82 5.68 -14.07
N TYR A 176 -5.18 5.86 -15.22
CA TYR A 176 -4.41 7.09 -15.47
C TYR A 176 -5.31 8.11 -16.16
N ILE A 177 -5.29 9.35 -15.65
CA ILE A 177 -6.11 10.42 -16.20
C ILE A 177 -5.30 11.69 -16.44
N SER A 178 -5.69 12.42 -17.48
CA SER A 178 -5.17 13.74 -17.81
C SER A 178 -6.27 14.64 -18.35
N ILE A 179 -5.98 15.93 -18.46
CA ILE A 179 -6.91 16.90 -19.06
C ILE A 179 -6.41 17.22 -20.48
N GLY A 180 -7.28 17.03 -21.47
CA GLY A 180 -7.00 17.34 -22.87
C GLY A 180 -7.01 18.85 -23.16
N ASP A 181 -6.61 19.21 -24.38
CA ASP A 181 -6.47 20.60 -24.80
C ASP A 181 -7.82 21.35 -24.82
N GLU A 182 -8.94 20.66 -25.01
CA GLU A 182 -10.28 21.24 -24.98
C GLU A 182 -10.93 21.19 -23.58
N GLY A 183 -10.18 20.71 -22.57
CA GLY A 183 -10.65 20.57 -21.19
C GLY A 183 -11.46 19.28 -20.95
N GLU A 184 -11.41 18.32 -21.87
CA GLU A 184 -11.97 16.99 -21.72
C GLU A 184 -11.12 16.12 -20.78
N LEU A 185 -11.75 15.15 -20.13
CA LEU A 185 -11.05 14.16 -19.32
C LEU A 185 -10.59 13.01 -20.24
N LEU A 186 -9.28 12.75 -20.27
CA LEU A 186 -8.68 11.62 -20.97
C LEU A 186 -8.38 10.50 -19.97
N VAL A 187 -8.63 9.26 -20.38
CA VAL A 187 -8.50 8.05 -19.56
C VAL A 187 -7.62 7.05 -20.33
N ASP A 188 -6.58 6.55 -19.67
CA ASP A 188 -5.63 5.52 -20.16
C ASP A 188 -5.62 4.32 -19.21
#